data_AF-A0A920JR69-F1
#
_entry.id   AF-A0A920JR69-F1
#
_cell.length_a   1.000
_cell.length_b   1.000
_cell.length_c   1.000
_cell.angle_alpha   90.00
_cell.angle_beta   90.00
_cell.angle_gamma   90.00
#
_symmetry.space_group_name_H-M   'P 1'
#
loop_
_entity.id
_entity.type
_entity.pdbx_description
1 polymer ?
#
loop_
_entity_poly.entity_id
_entity_poly.type
_entity_poly.pdbx_seq_one_letter_code
_entity_poly.pdbx_strand_id
1 'polypeptide(L)'
;MDDVTDTAVFQAAREANAYEFIMNLPDGFDTVIGDSGDLLSGGEKQRVAIARALLKQSSILIFDEATSALDNESEKEIQSAIEKASKNKTTFVIAHRLSTVEKADKICVLENGEITQVGTHEELIKEEGLYHTLQGKPDLTEETKTAESIDDFVPTIINEEVSFWNELNFRNIALTPLSFVYWLGSSIKNLFFKPKASSADEIPVIVVGNVTVGGNGKTPLVSQIAEDLKNVGYKPGIILRGYRGAYSGTKIVDDETTAKEVGDEAVFHYRRGFNVVVDRDRARALSYLERTTDCDIAISDDGLQHSGLRRDFEIIVEDANRNFGNQLFLPAGPLRDNMSKTKNVDLFIYSGRAKGEDNSLN
;
A
#
# COMPACT_ATOMS: atom_id res chain seq x y z
N MET A 1 12.99 37.95 4.93
CA MET A 1 11.72 37.55 5.57
C MET A 1 11.53 38.56 6.67
N ASP A 2 10.94 39.70 6.34
CA ASP A 2 10.65 40.76 7.29
C ASP A 2 9.45 40.32 8.16
N ASP A 3 9.53 40.60 9.47
CA ASP A 3 8.60 40.28 10.57
C ASP A 3 7.39 39.41 10.20
N VAL A 4 7.59 38.08 10.22
CA VAL A 4 6.48 37.14 10.28
C VAL A 4 5.95 37.13 11.71
N THR A 5 4.69 37.51 11.91
CA THR A 5 4.06 37.44 13.23
C THR A 5 3.79 35.99 13.64
N ASP A 6 3.86 35.71 14.95
CA ASP A 6 3.51 34.37 15.49
C ASP A 6 2.11 33.94 15.07
N THR A 7 1.18 34.89 14.94
CA THR A 7 -0.17 34.63 14.43
C THR A 7 -0.17 34.05 13.02
N ALA A 8 0.71 34.52 12.13
CA ALA A 8 0.84 34.00 10.77
C ALA A 8 1.48 32.59 10.78
N VAL A 9 2.45 32.36 11.67
CA VAL A 9 3.05 31.03 11.88
C VAL A 9 2.01 30.03 12.36
N PHE A 10 1.21 30.38 13.36
CA PHE A 10 0.15 29.52 13.89
C PHE A 10 -0.94 29.25 12.86
N GLN A 11 -1.31 30.25 12.07
CA GLN A 11 -2.29 30.08 11.00
C GLN A 11 -1.78 29.12 9.92
N ALA A 12 -0.53 29.30 9.45
CA ALA A 12 0.07 28.40 8.47
C ALA A 12 0.19 26.95 9.00
N ALA A 13 0.53 26.80 10.28
CA ALA A 13 0.57 25.50 10.94
C ALA A 13 -0.82 24.85 11.04
N ARG A 14 -1.89 25.61 11.31
CA ARG A 14 -3.27 25.09 11.31
C ARG A 14 -3.72 24.67 9.91
N GLU A 15 -3.40 25.47 8.90
CA GLU A 15 -3.73 25.16 7.51
C GLU A 15 -3.03 23.88 7.03
N ALA A 16 -1.79 23.66 7.46
CA ALA A 16 -1.02 22.45 7.17
C ALA A 16 -1.34 21.24 8.08
N ASN A 17 -2.34 21.34 8.97
CA ASN A 17 -2.64 20.33 10.00
C ASN A 17 -1.44 20.00 10.92
N ALA A 18 -0.52 20.94 11.10
CA ALA A 18 0.67 20.79 11.94
C ALA A 18 0.49 21.30 13.37
N TYR A 19 -0.49 22.17 13.61
CA TYR A 19 -0.64 22.89 14.88
C TYR A 19 -0.78 21.96 16.10
N GLU A 20 -1.67 20.98 16.04
CA GLU A 20 -1.98 20.12 17.19
C GLU A 20 -0.76 19.29 17.62
N PHE A 21 -0.04 18.67 16.68
CA PHE A 21 1.13 17.88 17.04
C PHE A 21 2.27 18.76 17.52
N ILE A 22 2.47 19.95 16.93
CA ILE A 22 3.50 20.90 17.38
C ILE A 22 3.23 21.31 18.83
N MET A 23 1.97 21.60 19.18
CA MET A 23 1.59 21.94 20.56
C MET A 23 1.75 20.78 21.55
N ASN A 24 1.77 19.53 21.08
CA ASN A 24 2.01 18.34 21.90
C ASN A 24 3.49 18.04 22.11
N LEU A 25 4.39 18.75 21.42
CA LEU A 25 5.83 18.67 21.68
C LEU A 25 6.17 19.32 23.04
N PRO A 26 7.29 18.93 23.69
CA PRO A 26 7.64 19.38 25.04
C PRO A 26 7.62 20.91 25.23
N ASP A 27 8.10 21.65 24.22
CA ASP A 27 8.20 23.11 24.24
C ASP A 27 7.33 23.75 23.14
N GLY A 28 6.33 23.04 22.62
CA GLY A 28 5.46 23.56 21.56
C GLY A 28 6.24 23.96 20.30
N PHE A 29 5.97 25.17 19.78
CA PHE A 29 6.68 25.75 18.62
C PHE A 29 8.16 26.04 18.88
N ASP A 30 8.59 26.13 20.14
CA ASP A 30 9.99 26.37 20.53
C ASP A 30 10.80 25.07 20.64
N THR A 31 10.17 23.90 20.38
CA THR A 31 10.83 22.60 20.46
C THR A 31 11.97 22.48 19.44
N VAL A 32 13.16 22.13 19.92
CA VAL A 32 14.32 21.82 19.06
C VAL A 32 14.17 20.42 18.47
N ILE A 33 13.95 20.33 17.16
CA ILE A 33 13.66 19.07 16.45
C ILE A 33 14.88 18.36 15.82
N GLY A 34 16.10 18.87 16.04
CA GLY A 34 17.33 18.39 15.41
C GLY A 34 17.59 18.99 14.01
N ASP A 35 18.77 18.74 13.44
CA ASP A 35 19.26 19.41 12.22
C ASP A 35 18.39 19.17 10.98
N SER A 36 17.75 17.99 10.88
CA SER A 36 16.83 17.61 9.80
C SER A 36 15.44 17.23 10.30
N GLY A 37 15.07 17.71 11.50
CA GLY A 37 13.80 17.39 12.14
C GLY A 37 13.70 15.95 12.63
N ASP A 38 14.82 15.29 12.94
CA ASP A 38 14.93 13.84 13.22
C ASP A 38 14.05 13.33 14.37
N LEU A 39 13.54 14.25 15.19
CA LEU A 39 12.57 13.94 16.25
C LEU A 39 11.11 13.90 15.78
N LEU A 40 10.85 14.24 14.52
CA LEU A 40 9.54 14.20 13.87
C LEU A 40 9.40 12.96 12.98
N SER A 41 8.20 12.39 12.95
CA SER A 41 7.82 11.39 11.95
C SER A 41 7.86 12.00 10.54
N GLY A 42 7.92 11.14 9.51
CA GLY A 42 7.92 11.60 8.11
C GLY A 42 6.74 12.52 7.78
N GLY A 43 5.55 12.22 8.32
CA GLY A 43 4.34 13.00 8.07
C GLY A 43 4.38 14.35 8.76
N GLU A 44 4.88 14.39 9.99
CA GLU A 44 5.10 15.64 10.73
C GLU A 44 6.12 16.54 10.04
N LYS A 45 7.23 15.97 9.53
CA LYS A 45 8.23 16.69 8.72
C LYS A 45 7.59 17.33 7.49
N GLN A 46 6.76 16.58 6.76
CA GLN A 46 6.07 17.07 5.57
C GLN A 46 5.03 18.15 5.90
N ARG A 47 4.22 17.99 6.95
CA ARG A 47 3.27 19.03 7.39
C ARG A 47 3.98 20.32 7.79
N VAL A 48 5.14 20.25 8.45
CA VAL A 48 5.98 21.43 8.74
C VAL A 48 6.51 22.07 7.48
N ALA A 49 6.98 21.29 6.50
CA ALA A 49 7.43 21.81 5.21
C ALA A 49 6.30 22.54 4.46
N ILE A 50 5.08 21.98 4.48
CA ILE A 50 3.90 22.61 3.87
C ILE A 50 3.53 23.89 4.62
N ALA A 51 3.55 23.92 5.95
CA ALA A 51 3.33 25.13 6.75
C ALA A 51 4.33 26.23 6.37
N ARG A 52 5.61 25.89 6.20
CA ARG A 52 6.64 26.83 5.74
C ARG A 52 6.38 27.34 4.32
N ALA A 53 5.90 26.49 3.42
CA ALA A 53 5.54 26.87 2.05
C ALA A 53 4.31 27.79 2.00
N LEU A 54 3.31 27.53 2.85
CA LEU A 54 2.14 28.39 3.06
C LEU A 54 2.54 29.77 3.55
N LEU A 55 3.39 29.81 4.59
CA LEU A 55 3.89 31.04 5.20
C LEU A 55 4.69 31.90 4.21
N LYS A 56 5.49 31.26 3.34
CA LYS A 56 6.26 31.94 2.30
C LYS A 56 5.40 32.53 1.18
N GLN A 57 4.13 32.11 1.04
CA GLN A 57 3.22 32.55 -0.02
C GLN A 57 3.79 32.46 -1.44
N SER A 58 4.56 31.40 -1.74
CA SER A 58 5.12 31.19 -3.08
C SER A 58 4.04 31.07 -4.15
N SER A 59 4.22 31.71 -5.31
CA SER A 59 3.28 31.64 -6.46
C SER A 59 3.33 30.32 -7.22
N ILE A 60 4.48 29.63 -7.14
CA ILE A 60 4.71 28.30 -7.73
C ILE A 60 5.10 27.36 -6.60
N LEU A 61 4.44 26.20 -6.55
CA LEU A 61 4.72 25.11 -5.63
C LEU A 61 5.08 23.86 -6.43
N ILE A 62 6.09 23.14 -5.96
CA ILE A 62 6.48 21.85 -6.52
C ILE A 62 6.48 20.87 -5.35
N PHE A 63 5.61 19.87 -5.43
CA PHE A 63 5.56 18.78 -4.47
C PHE A 63 6.12 17.54 -5.16
N ASP A 64 7.23 17.06 -4.63
CA ASP A 64 7.79 15.78 -5.01
C ASP A 64 7.40 14.77 -3.94
N GLU A 65 6.65 13.75 -4.35
CA GLU A 65 6.52 12.53 -3.54
C GLU A 65 5.99 12.77 -2.08
N ALA A 66 5.05 13.72 -1.93
CA ALA A 66 4.63 14.21 -0.62
C ALA A 66 3.70 13.27 0.19
N THR A 67 3.55 11.99 -0.17
CA THR A 67 2.62 11.05 0.51
C THR A 67 3.10 9.58 0.57
N SER A 68 4.25 9.24 0.00
CA SER A 68 4.77 7.86 -0.04
C SER A 68 5.68 7.55 1.15
N ALA A 69 5.13 7.60 2.35
CA ALA A 69 5.85 7.14 3.55
C ALA A 69 4.98 6.99 4.80
N LEU A 70 3.67 7.18 4.62
CA LEU A 70 2.83 7.68 5.70
C LEU A 70 1.69 6.73 5.97
N ASP A 71 1.36 6.61 7.25
CA ASP A 71 0.11 5.99 7.64
C ASP A 71 -1.07 6.75 7.03
N ASN A 72 -2.17 6.04 6.74
CA ASN A 72 -3.30 6.60 6.00
C ASN A 72 -3.96 7.83 6.66
N GLU A 73 -3.79 8.05 7.97
CA GLU A 73 -4.31 9.23 8.66
C GLU A 73 -3.43 10.45 8.37
N SER A 74 -2.11 10.30 8.56
CA SER A 74 -1.13 11.34 8.18
C SER A 74 -1.22 11.71 6.70
N GLU A 75 -1.41 10.72 5.83
CA GLU A 75 -1.57 10.95 4.39
C GLU A 75 -2.76 11.86 4.07
N LYS A 76 -3.92 11.59 4.68
CA LYS A 76 -5.13 12.38 4.43
C LYS A 76 -4.95 13.83 4.89
N GLU A 77 -4.30 14.03 6.04
CA GLU A 77 -3.99 15.36 6.54
C GLU A 77 -3.04 16.12 5.63
N ILE A 78 -2.05 15.44 5.06
CA ILE A 78 -1.08 16.05 4.14
C ILE A 78 -1.71 16.34 2.79
N GLN A 79 -2.53 15.44 2.25
CA GLN A 79 -3.27 15.71 1.02
C GLN A 79 -4.18 16.94 1.19
N SER A 80 -4.87 17.05 2.33
CA SER A 80 -5.66 18.26 2.65
C SER A 80 -4.80 19.52 2.78
N ALA A 81 -3.60 19.40 3.36
CA ALA A 81 -2.65 20.50 3.48
C ALA A 81 -2.13 20.95 2.11
N ILE A 82 -1.81 20.02 1.20
CA ILE A 82 -1.38 20.29 -0.18
C ILE A 82 -2.51 20.98 -0.96
N GLU A 83 -3.75 20.50 -0.84
CA GLU A 83 -4.91 21.11 -1.49
C GLU A 83 -5.12 22.56 -1.03
N LYS A 84 -5.07 22.81 0.28
CA LYS A 84 -5.15 24.18 0.83
C LYS A 84 -3.97 25.02 0.36
N ALA A 85 -2.76 24.47 0.38
CA ALA A 85 -1.55 25.17 -0.04
C ALA A 85 -1.54 25.52 -1.52
N SER A 86 -2.18 24.71 -2.36
CA SER A 86 -2.25 24.87 -3.82
C SER A 86 -3.32 25.88 -4.26
N LYS A 87 -4.24 26.26 -3.37
CA LYS A 87 -5.32 27.19 -3.71
C LYS A 87 -4.74 28.51 -4.24
N ASN A 88 -5.20 28.92 -5.43
CA ASN A 88 -4.77 30.13 -6.13
C ASN A 88 -3.27 30.20 -6.48
N LYS A 89 -2.59 29.06 -6.59
CA LYS A 89 -1.18 28.97 -6.98
C LYS A 89 -0.99 27.96 -8.09
N THR A 90 0.10 28.10 -8.84
CA THR A 90 0.50 27.06 -9.79
C THR A 90 1.22 25.95 -9.02
N THR A 91 0.64 24.76 -9.01
CA THR A 91 1.21 23.63 -8.30
C THR A 91 1.58 22.51 -9.27
N PHE A 92 2.84 22.11 -9.26
CA PHE A 92 3.30 20.87 -9.87
C PHE A 92 3.32 19.79 -8.79
N VAL A 93 2.71 18.65 -9.08
CA VAL A 93 2.76 17.48 -8.19
C VAL A 93 3.34 16.32 -8.96
N ILE A 94 4.46 15.80 -8.48
CA ILE A 94 5.05 14.54 -8.95
C ILE A 94 4.41 13.45 -8.10
N ALA A 95 3.45 12.76 -8.68
CA ALA A 95 2.57 11.86 -7.94
C ALA A 95 2.93 10.39 -8.18
N HIS A 96 3.13 9.65 -7.09
CA HIS A 96 3.22 8.18 -7.07
C HIS A 96 1.90 7.51 -6.67
N ARG A 97 0.87 8.31 -6.35
CA ARG A 97 -0.45 7.84 -5.93
C ARG A 97 -1.54 8.33 -6.89
N LEU A 98 -2.41 7.40 -7.29
CA LEU A 98 -3.48 7.63 -8.25
C LEU A 98 -4.48 8.71 -7.78
N SER A 99 -4.80 8.73 -6.49
CA SER A 99 -5.74 9.69 -5.88
C SER A 99 -5.28 11.15 -5.99
N THR A 100 -3.97 11.38 -6.04
CA THR A 100 -3.37 12.70 -6.26
C THR A 100 -3.42 13.08 -7.74
N VAL A 101 -3.22 12.12 -8.63
CA VAL A 101 -3.27 12.30 -10.09
C VAL A 101 -4.69 12.58 -10.58
N GLU A 102 -5.69 11.85 -10.08
CA GLU A 102 -7.11 11.99 -10.47
C GLU A 102 -7.67 13.40 -10.22
N LYS A 103 -7.15 14.11 -9.23
CA LYS A 103 -7.59 15.46 -8.85
C LYS A 103 -6.88 16.59 -9.60
N ALA A 104 -5.89 16.28 -10.43
CA ALA A 104 -5.12 17.29 -11.14
C ALA A 104 -5.96 17.93 -12.25
N ASP A 105 -5.86 19.25 -12.39
CA ASP A 105 -6.47 19.98 -13.51
C ASP A 105 -5.89 19.55 -14.87
N LYS A 106 -4.62 19.11 -14.86
CA LYS A 106 -3.88 18.65 -16.03
C LYS A 106 -2.81 17.66 -15.63
N ILE A 107 -2.73 16.56 -16.38
CA ILE A 107 -1.78 15.48 -16.17
C ILE A 107 -0.84 15.44 -17.36
N CYS A 108 0.46 15.37 -17.09
CA CYS A 108 1.50 15.15 -18.09
C CYS A 108 2.15 13.80 -17.82
N VAL A 109 2.05 12.88 -18.77
CA VAL A 109 2.65 11.55 -18.68
C VAL A 109 4.05 11.63 -19.27
N LEU A 110 5.04 11.24 -18.48
CA LEU A 110 6.43 11.14 -18.94
C LEU A 110 6.81 9.69 -19.22
N GLU A 111 7.41 9.47 -20.37
CA GLU A 111 8.02 8.19 -20.77
C GLU A 111 9.36 8.48 -21.46
N ASN A 112 10.43 7.81 -21.03
CA ASN A 112 11.79 7.99 -21.58
C ASN A 112 12.28 9.45 -21.64
N GLY A 113 11.83 10.29 -20.69
CA GLY A 113 12.21 11.70 -20.62
C GLY A 113 11.40 12.63 -21.53
N GLU A 114 10.42 12.12 -22.26
CA GLU A 114 9.52 12.90 -23.11
C GLU A 114 8.09 12.88 -22.57
N ILE A 115 7.34 13.96 -22.83
CA ILE A 115 5.92 14.01 -22.49
C ILE A 115 5.15 13.32 -23.60
N THR A 116 4.65 12.12 -23.34
CA THR A 116 3.96 11.29 -24.33
C THR A 116 2.45 11.51 -24.35
N GLN A 117 1.86 11.90 -23.22
CA GLN A 117 0.43 12.23 -23.13
C GLN A 117 0.18 13.44 -22.24
N VAL A 118 -0.84 14.22 -22.60
CA VAL A 118 -1.26 15.40 -21.84
C VAL A 118 -2.77 15.56 -21.88
N GLY A 119 -3.41 15.59 -20.72
CA GLY A 119 -4.87 15.76 -20.64
C GLY A 119 -5.38 15.76 -19.21
N THR A 120 -6.69 15.83 -19.07
CA THR A 120 -7.37 15.54 -17.82
C THR A 120 -7.43 14.03 -17.57
N HIS A 121 -7.74 13.64 -16.33
CA HIS A 121 -7.93 12.22 -16.00
C HIS A 121 -8.97 11.54 -16.92
N GLU A 122 -10.10 12.19 -17.19
CA GLU A 122 -11.19 11.65 -18.02
C GLU A 122 -10.82 11.51 -19.50
N GLU A 123 -9.93 12.36 -20.00
CA GLU A 123 -9.43 12.30 -21.37
C GLU A 123 -8.40 11.18 -21.51
N LEU A 124 -7.41 11.16 -20.61
CA LEU A 124 -6.30 10.21 -20.68
C LEU A 124 -6.70 8.77 -20.37
N ILE A 125 -7.77 8.53 -19.61
CA ILE A 125 -8.28 7.18 -19.36
C ILE A 125 -9.04 6.58 -20.56
N LYS A 126 -9.46 7.41 -21.52
CA LYS A 126 -10.14 6.95 -22.75
C LYS A 126 -9.17 6.78 -23.91
N GLU A 127 -7.94 7.28 -23.76
CA GLU A 127 -6.88 7.18 -24.74
C GLU A 127 -6.05 5.92 -24.44
N GLU A 128 -5.80 5.10 -25.46
CA GLU A 128 -4.84 4.00 -25.35
C GLU A 128 -3.44 4.59 -25.13
N GLY A 129 -2.74 4.16 -24.07
CA GLY A 129 -1.42 4.69 -23.74
C GLY A 129 -0.96 4.40 -22.32
N LEU A 130 0.24 4.87 -21.97
CA LEU A 130 0.89 4.60 -20.68
C LEU A 130 0.02 5.01 -19.50
N TYR A 131 -0.74 6.10 -19.59
CA TYR A 131 -1.67 6.50 -18.53
C TYR A 131 -2.75 5.44 -18.25
N HIS A 132 -3.34 4.88 -19.31
CA HIS A 132 -4.36 3.85 -19.23
C HIS A 132 -3.80 2.55 -18.63
N THR A 133 -2.58 2.17 -19.05
CA THR A 133 -1.84 1.04 -18.49
C THR A 133 -1.53 1.23 -17.01
N LEU A 134 -1.06 2.41 -16.59
CA LEU A 134 -0.76 2.75 -15.19
C LEU A 134 -2.02 2.80 -14.30
N GLN A 135 -3.18 3.14 -14.88
CA GLN A 135 -4.50 3.06 -14.23
C GLN A 135 -4.99 1.60 -14.02
N GLY A 136 -4.41 0.63 -14.73
CA GLY A 136 -4.64 -0.79 -14.48
C GLY A 136 -5.75 -1.44 -15.28
N LYS A 137 -6.13 -0.90 -16.44
CA LYS A 137 -6.90 -1.64 -17.45
C LYS A 137 -5.93 -2.17 -18.52
N PRO A 138 -5.64 -3.48 -18.55
CA PRO A 138 -4.94 -4.04 -19.70
C PRO A 138 -5.89 -3.97 -20.91
N ASP A 139 -5.45 -3.32 -21.99
CA ASP A 139 -6.15 -3.41 -23.26
C ASP A 139 -5.89 -4.78 -23.89
N LEU A 140 -7.00 -5.44 -24.22
CA LEU A 140 -7.05 -6.61 -25.08
C LEU A 140 -6.86 -6.15 -26.53
N THR A 141 -5.61 -6.08 -26.99
CA THR A 141 -5.31 -6.21 -28.41
C THR A 141 -4.07 -7.10 -28.59
N GLU A 142 -4.32 -8.36 -28.94
CA GLU A 142 -3.29 -9.19 -29.56
C GLU A 142 -2.98 -8.62 -30.94
N GLU A 143 -1.76 -8.11 -31.13
CA GLU A 143 -1.06 -8.30 -32.39
C GLU A 143 0.34 -8.86 -32.12
N THR A 144 0.54 -10.08 -32.63
CA THR A 144 1.77 -10.84 -32.61
C THR A 144 2.90 -10.05 -33.30
N LYS A 145 3.91 -9.62 -32.54
CA LYS A 145 5.25 -9.36 -33.07
C LYS A 145 6.30 -10.09 -32.25
N THR A 146 6.98 -10.96 -32.98
CA THR A 146 8.21 -11.72 -32.71
C THR A 146 9.11 -11.17 -31.61
N ALA A 147 9.46 -12.09 -30.70
CA ALA A 147 10.57 -12.11 -29.77
C ALA A 147 11.72 -11.12 -30.07
N GLU A 148 11.69 -9.99 -29.39
CA GLU A 148 12.88 -9.25 -28.98
C GLU A 148 12.89 -9.22 -27.45
N SER A 149 14.09 -9.42 -26.88
CA SER A 149 14.34 -9.60 -25.45
C SER A 149 13.78 -8.45 -24.62
N ILE A 150 12.74 -8.73 -23.83
CA ILE A 150 12.22 -7.82 -22.83
C ILE A 150 13.23 -7.79 -21.67
N ASP A 151 14.11 -6.80 -21.69
CA ASP A 151 14.74 -6.32 -20.46
C ASP A 151 13.64 -5.62 -19.64
N ASP A 152 13.01 -6.40 -18.78
CA ASP A 152 12.46 -6.03 -17.48
C ASP A 152 11.76 -4.67 -17.32
N PHE A 153 10.45 -4.63 -17.58
CA PHE A 153 9.56 -3.68 -16.90
C PHE A 153 9.34 -4.15 -15.45
N VAL A 154 10.03 -3.52 -14.49
CA VAL A 154 9.81 -3.72 -13.05
C VAL A 154 9.30 -2.41 -12.44
N PRO A 155 8.11 -2.37 -11.81
CA PRO A 155 7.68 -1.19 -11.09
C PRO A 155 8.66 -0.91 -9.94
N THR A 156 9.24 0.28 -9.93
CA THR A 156 10.10 0.75 -8.84
C THR A 156 9.27 0.90 -7.57
N ILE A 157 9.36 -0.09 -6.67
CA ILE A 157 8.82 0.01 -5.32
C ILE A 157 9.77 0.93 -4.53
N ILE A 158 9.23 2.04 -4.03
CA ILE A 158 9.95 2.96 -3.17
C ILE A 158 10.21 2.26 -1.84
N ASN A 159 11.48 1.96 -1.59
CA ASN A 159 11.96 1.45 -0.31
C ASN A 159 11.92 2.55 0.74
N GLU A 160 10.91 2.52 1.58
CA GLU A 160 11.04 3.11 2.90
C GLU A 160 11.81 2.14 3.80
N GLU A 161 13.02 2.52 4.19
CA GLU A 161 13.68 1.92 5.34
C GLU A 161 12.88 2.25 6.61
N VAL A 162 12.12 1.27 7.12
CA VAL A 162 11.47 1.40 8.44
C VAL A 162 12.57 1.27 9.50
N SER A 163 13.22 2.40 9.80
CA SER A 163 14.30 2.56 10.78
C SER A 163 14.02 1.88 12.14
N PHE A 164 12.74 1.76 12.54
CA PHE A 164 12.39 1.15 13.82
C PHE A 164 12.80 -0.32 13.94
N TRP A 165 12.69 -1.14 12.89
CA TRP A 165 12.94 -2.59 12.97
C TRP A 165 14.28 -3.03 12.37
N ASN A 166 15.02 -2.10 11.75
CA ASN A 166 16.26 -2.42 11.06
C ASN A 166 17.50 -2.31 11.98
N GLU A 167 17.38 -1.61 13.12
CA GLU A 167 18.48 -1.43 14.07
C GLU A 167 18.18 -2.10 15.42
N LEU A 168 19.20 -2.71 16.03
CA LEU A 168 19.17 -3.22 17.41
C LEU A 168 19.23 -2.05 18.41
N ASN A 169 18.17 -1.24 18.44
CA ASN A 169 18.04 -0.10 19.35
C ASN A 169 17.48 -0.56 20.72
N PHE A 170 17.87 0.14 21.80
CA PHE A 170 17.47 -0.18 23.18
C PHE A 170 15.95 -0.36 23.35
N ARG A 171 15.16 0.39 22.57
CA ARG A 171 13.69 0.30 22.53
C ARG A 171 13.20 -1.07 22.05
N ASN A 172 13.81 -1.64 21.00
CA ASN A 172 13.43 -2.96 20.49
C ASN A 172 13.77 -4.06 21.49
N ILE A 173 14.92 -3.93 22.16
CA ILE A 173 15.35 -4.86 23.23
C ILE A 173 14.34 -4.84 24.37
N ALA A 174 13.87 -3.67 24.79
CA ALA A 174 12.86 -3.54 25.85
C ALA A 174 11.51 -4.20 25.48
N LEU A 175 11.18 -4.29 24.19
CA LEU A 175 9.94 -4.91 23.68
C LEU A 175 10.06 -6.44 23.46
N THR A 176 11.27 -7.01 23.60
CA THR A 176 11.49 -8.46 23.41
C THR A 176 10.65 -9.36 24.31
N PRO A 177 10.34 -9.03 25.59
CA PRO A 177 9.48 -9.89 26.41
C PRO A 177 8.06 -9.98 25.87
N LEU A 178 7.53 -8.87 25.35
CA LEU A 178 6.19 -8.85 24.74
C LEU A 178 6.16 -9.63 23.42
N SER A 179 7.26 -9.61 22.68
CA SER A 179 7.42 -10.36 21.43
C SER A 179 7.52 -11.86 21.66
N PHE A 180 8.13 -12.28 22.77
CA PHE A 180 8.12 -13.67 23.20
C PHE A 180 6.70 -14.16 23.50
N VAL A 181 5.89 -13.35 24.18
CA VAL A 181 4.48 -13.67 24.44
C VAL A 181 3.69 -13.78 23.13
N TYR A 182 3.91 -12.86 22.19
CA TYR A 182 3.28 -12.91 20.86
C TYR A 182 3.67 -14.18 20.10
N TRP A 183 4.98 -14.48 20.04
CA TRP A 183 5.51 -15.69 19.41
C TRP A 183 4.89 -16.96 20.03
N LEU A 184 4.80 -17.02 21.37
CA LEU A 184 4.25 -18.16 22.07
C LEU A 184 2.78 -18.37 21.70
N GLY A 185 1.98 -17.28 21.69
CA GLY A 185 0.57 -17.33 21.27
C GLY A 185 0.40 -17.77 19.81
N SER A 186 1.21 -17.23 18.90
CA SER A 186 1.19 -17.61 17.48
C SER A 186 1.59 -19.07 17.26
N SER A 187 2.62 -19.53 17.96
CA SER A 187 3.12 -20.92 17.88
C SER A 187 2.08 -21.93 18.40
N ILE A 188 1.41 -21.60 19.51
CA ILE A 188 0.32 -22.42 20.05
C ILE A 188 -0.83 -22.49 19.04
N LYS A 189 -1.24 -21.35 18.46
CA LYS A 189 -2.30 -21.30 17.44
C LYS A 189 -1.98 -22.21 16.24
N ASN A 190 -0.77 -22.13 15.72
CA ASN A 190 -0.33 -22.92 14.57
C ASN A 190 -0.27 -24.44 14.85
N LEU A 191 -0.12 -24.84 16.12
CA LEU A 191 -0.16 -26.25 16.53
C LEU A 191 -1.58 -26.83 16.52
N PHE A 192 -2.57 -26.03 16.93
CA PHE A 192 -3.97 -26.47 17.04
C PHE A 192 -4.78 -26.29 15.75
N PHE A 193 -4.40 -25.36 14.89
CA PHE A 193 -5.17 -25.02 13.70
C PHE A 193 -4.33 -25.18 12.43
N LYS A 194 -4.49 -26.32 11.77
CA LYS A 194 -3.99 -26.54 10.41
C LYS A 194 -5.06 -26.16 9.39
N PRO A 195 -4.72 -25.38 8.35
CA PRO A 195 -5.65 -25.07 7.28
C PRO A 195 -6.03 -26.33 6.50
N LYS A 196 -7.22 -26.31 5.90
CA LYS A 196 -7.75 -27.39 5.08
C LYS A 196 -7.63 -27.03 3.59
N ALA A 197 -7.44 -28.04 2.75
CA ALA A 197 -7.61 -27.91 1.32
C ALA A 197 -9.10 -27.92 0.96
N SER A 198 -9.41 -27.45 -0.25
CA SER A 198 -10.75 -27.49 -0.84
C SER A 198 -11.21 -28.92 -1.12
N SER A 199 -12.51 -29.15 -0.96
CA SER A 199 -13.15 -30.37 -1.47
C SER A 199 -13.39 -30.25 -2.99
N ALA A 200 -13.61 -31.36 -3.69
CA ALA A 200 -13.77 -31.36 -5.16
C ALA A 200 -14.95 -30.52 -5.68
N ASP A 201 -15.99 -30.32 -4.85
CA ASP A 201 -17.18 -29.54 -5.18
C ASP A 201 -17.08 -28.07 -4.74
N GLU A 202 -15.97 -27.67 -4.11
CA GLU A 202 -15.73 -26.30 -3.67
C GLU A 202 -14.74 -25.61 -4.61
N ILE A 203 -14.84 -24.28 -4.76
CA ILE A 203 -13.90 -23.55 -5.63
C ILE A 203 -12.46 -23.62 -5.07
N PRO A 204 -11.40 -23.69 -5.88
CA PRO A 204 -10.04 -23.56 -5.39
C PRO A 204 -9.78 -22.18 -4.76
N VAL A 205 -8.92 -22.13 -3.75
CA VAL A 205 -8.53 -20.91 -3.03
C VAL A 205 -7.02 -20.71 -3.07
N ILE A 206 -6.61 -19.60 -3.69
CA ILE A 206 -5.25 -19.09 -3.63
C ILE A 206 -5.15 -18.10 -2.47
N VAL A 207 -4.16 -18.30 -1.60
CA VAL A 207 -3.88 -17.37 -0.50
C VAL A 207 -2.59 -16.63 -0.78
N VAL A 208 -2.68 -15.31 -0.90
CA VAL A 208 -1.52 -14.42 -1.00
C VAL A 208 -1.34 -13.70 0.33
N GLY A 209 -0.13 -13.69 0.87
CA GLY A 209 0.15 -12.89 2.06
C GLY A 209 1.63 -12.70 2.33
N ASN A 210 1.92 -12.25 3.53
CA ASN A 210 3.27 -12.00 4.02
C ASN A 210 3.43 -12.38 5.49
N VAL A 211 4.66 -12.64 5.89
CA VAL A 211 5.04 -12.93 7.28
C VAL A 211 5.54 -11.68 8.02
N THR A 212 5.87 -10.59 7.34
CA THR A 212 6.25 -9.30 7.96
C THR A 212 5.11 -8.29 7.96
N VAL A 213 5.17 -7.23 8.78
CA VAL A 213 4.30 -6.06 8.68
C VAL A 213 4.91 -5.04 7.73
N GLY A 214 4.10 -4.49 6.83
CA GLY A 214 4.53 -3.46 5.88
C GLY A 214 3.83 -3.61 4.54
N GLY A 215 4.00 -2.60 3.68
CA GLY A 215 3.59 -2.67 2.28
C GLY A 215 4.56 -3.56 1.51
N ASN A 216 4.18 -4.82 1.27
CA ASN A 216 5.03 -5.82 0.62
C ASN A 216 4.65 -6.03 -0.86
N GLY A 217 4.01 -5.04 -1.50
CA GLY A 217 3.59 -5.15 -2.91
C GLY A 217 2.53 -6.21 -3.21
N LYS A 218 1.82 -6.73 -2.21
CA LYS A 218 0.83 -7.81 -2.37
C LYS A 218 -0.38 -7.40 -3.19
N THR A 219 -0.94 -6.21 -2.93
CA THR A 219 -2.20 -5.78 -3.55
C THR A 219 -2.07 -5.70 -5.09
N PRO A 220 -1.02 -5.09 -5.68
CA PRO A 220 -0.79 -5.17 -7.12
C PRO A 220 -0.60 -6.60 -7.64
N LEU A 221 0.15 -7.43 -6.91
CA LEU A 221 0.39 -8.83 -7.30
C LEU A 221 -0.90 -9.66 -7.32
N VAL A 222 -1.78 -9.49 -6.34
CA VAL A 222 -3.08 -10.17 -6.27
C VAL A 222 -3.93 -9.82 -7.50
N SER A 223 -3.99 -8.54 -7.88
CA SER A 223 -4.72 -8.14 -9.08
C SER A 223 -4.08 -8.71 -10.35
N GLN A 224 -2.74 -8.78 -10.43
CA GLN A 224 -2.06 -9.34 -11.59
C GLN A 224 -2.35 -10.84 -11.73
N ILE A 225 -2.25 -11.61 -10.64
CA ILE A 225 -2.59 -13.04 -10.62
C ILE A 225 -4.05 -13.25 -11.04
N ALA A 226 -4.95 -12.42 -10.55
CA ALA A 226 -6.36 -12.46 -10.94
C ALA A 226 -6.54 -12.20 -12.45
N GLU A 227 -5.86 -11.19 -13.00
CA GLU A 227 -5.93 -10.89 -14.43
C GLU A 227 -5.36 -12.04 -15.28
N ASP A 228 -4.23 -12.62 -14.87
CA ASP A 228 -3.62 -13.76 -15.57
C ASP A 228 -4.55 -14.98 -15.56
N LEU A 229 -5.21 -15.26 -14.43
CA LEU A 229 -6.22 -16.32 -14.32
C LEU A 229 -7.43 -16.06 -15.23
N LYS A 230 -7.88 -14.81 -15.30
CA LYS A 230 -8.96 -14.39 -16.17
C LYS A 230 -8.59 -14.55 -17.66
N ASN A 231 -7.36 -14.22 -18.02
CA ASN A 231 -6.84 -14.36 -19.38
C ASN A 231 -6.76 -15.83 -19.83
N VAL A 232 -6.54 -16.77 -18.92
CA VAL A 232 -6.58 -18.21 -19.22
C VAL A 232 -7.98 -18.83 -19.06
N GLY A 233 -9.00 -18.02 -18.76
CA GLY A 233 -10.41 -18.40 -18.82
C GLY A 233 -11.10 -18.66 -17.48
N TYR A 234 -10.44 -18.44 -16.34
CA TYR A 234 -11.08 -18.50 -15.03
C TYR A 234 -11.89 -17.24 -14.71
N LYS A 235 -12.76 -17.33 -13.71
CA LYS A 235 -13.54 -16.22 -13.15
C LYS A 235 -13.09 -15.98 -11.70
N PRO A 236 -12.01 -15.21 -11.49
CA PRO A 236 -11.50 -14.96 -10.17
C PRO A 236 -12.43 -14.05 -9.37
N GLY A 237 -12.70 -14.44 -8.12
CA GLY A 237 -13.23 -13.57 -7.09
C GLY A 237 -12.18 -13.29 -6.02
N ILE A 238 -12.18 -12.07 -5.48
CA ILE A 238 -11.18 -11.63 -4.51
C ILE A 238 -11.86 -11.46 -3.15
N ILE A 239 -11.26 -12.04 -2.11
CA ILE A 239 -11.69 -11.87 -0.72
C ILE A 239 -10.64 -11.13 0.07
N LEU A 240 -11.09 -10.23 0.94
CA LEU A 240 -10.19 -9.43 1.76
C LEU A 240 -10.84 -9.02 3.08
N ARG A 241 -9.99 -8.57 4.01
CA ARG A 241 -10.43 -8.21 5.36
C ARG A 241 -11.11 -6.84 5.40
N GLY A 242 -10.89 -5.97 4.43
CA GLY A 242 -11.30 -4.57 4.49
C GLY A 242 -10.75 -3.85 5.72
N TYR A 243 -9.42 -3.82 5.87
CA TYR A 243 -8.78 -3.22 7.03
C TYR A 243 -9.18 -1.74 7.18
N ARG A 244 -9.50 -1.30 8.40
CA ARG A 244 -10.02 0.04 8.76
C ARG A 244 -11.39 0.43 8.15
N GLY A 245 -12.07 -0.46 7.42
CA GLY A 245 -13.41 -0.20 6.89
C GLY A 245 -14.49 -0.11 7.97
N ALA A 246 -15.38 0.87 7.84
CA ALA A 246 -16.57 1.03 8.68
C ALA A 246 -17.74 0.15 8.20
N TYR A 247 -17.58 -1.17 8.26
CA TYR A 247 -18.62 -2.14 7.88
C TYR A 247 -18.88 -3.19 8.97
N SER A 248 -20.06 -3.80 8.92
CA SER A 248 -20.47 -4.90 9.78
C SER A 248 -20.96 -6.09 8.95
N GLY A 249 -20.47 -7.29 9.28
CA GLY A 249 -20.82 -8.51 8.53
C GLY A 249 -20.05 -8.64 7.22
N THR A 250 -20.64 -9.33 6.26
CA THR A 250 -20.08 -9.54 4.92
C THR A 250 -20.64 -8.51 3.95
N LYS A 251 -19.77 -7.86 3.18
CA LYS A 251 -20.17 -6.86 2.18
C LYS A 251 -19.52 -7.19 0.83
N ILE A 252 -20.32 -7.19 -0.24
CA ILE A 252 -19.81 -7.18 -1.62
C ILE A 252 -19.50 -5.73 -1.99
N VAL A 253 -18.41 -5.51 -2.72
CA VAL A 253 -18.06 -4.19 -3.22
C VAL A 253 -18.84 -3.94 -4.51
N ASP A 254 -19.45 -2.76 -4.59
CA ASP A 254 -20.21 -2.26 -5.74
C ASP A 254 -19.82 -0.80 -6.05
N ASP A 255 -20.42 -0.21 -7.09
CA ASP A 255 -20.15 1.16 -7.53
C ASP A 255 -20.48 2.24 -6.47
N GLU A 256 -21.36 1.93 -5.50
CA GLU A 256 -21.71 2.83 -4.40
C GLU A 256 -20.77 2.69 -3.19
N THR A 257 -20.02 1.59 -3.15
CA THR A 257 -19.16 1.25 -2.03
C THR A 257 -17.91 2.13 -1.99
N THR A 258 -17.68 2.78 -0.86
CA THR A 258 -16.55 3.71 -0.69
C THR A 258 -15.38 3.07 0.05
N ALA A 259 -14.16 3.58 -0.20
CA ALA A 259 -12.96 3.12 0.50
C ALA A 259 -13.04 3.32 2.03
N LYS A 260 -13.81 4.30 2.51
CA LYS A 260 -14.07 4.48 3.95
C LYS A 260 -14.86 3.31 4.55
N GLU A 261 -15.73 2.69 3.77
CA GLU A 261 -16.54 1.57 4.22
C GLU A 261 -15.77 0.26 4.21
N VAL A 262 -15.00 -0.02 3.16
CA VAL A 262 -14.42 -1.35 2.92
C VAL A 262 -12.90 -1.38 2.84
N GLY A 263 -12.22 -0.23 2.90
CA GLY A 263 -10.78 -0.09 2.72
C GLY A 263 -10.37 0.16 1.27
N ASP A 264 -9.20 0.75 1.07
CA ASP A 264 -8.69 1.16 -0.25
C ASP A 264 -8.37 -0.05 -1.14
N GLU A 265 -7.80 -1.12 -0.57
CA GLU A 265 -7.47 -2.37 -1.30
C GLU A 265 -8.72 -3.01 -1.94
N ALA A 266 -9.85 -2.96 -1.24
CA ALA A 266 -11.12 -3.50 -1.74
C ALA A 266 -11.59 -2.78 -3.00
N VAL A 267 -11.57 -1.44 -2.95
CA VAL A 267 -11.98 -0.58 -4.06
C VAL A 267 -11.00 -0.70 -5.23
N PHE A 268 -9.70 -0.83 -4.93
CA PHE A 268 -8.67 -1.05 -5.95
C PHE A 268 -8.94 -2.30 -6.78
N HIS A 269 -9.17 -3.45 -6.13
CA HIS A 269 -9.50 -4.71 -6.81
C HIS A 269 -10.82 -4.62 -7.58
N TYR A 270 -11.83 -3.95 -7.02
CA TYR A 270 -13.13 -3.81 -7.67
C TYR A 270 -13.04 -2.98 -8.96
N ARG A 271 -12.28 -1.87 -8.94
CA ARG A 271 -12.05 -1.01 -10.11
C ARG A 271 -11.32 -1.73 -11.25
N ARG A 272 -10.59 -2.81 -10.97
CA ARG A 272 -9.98 -3.71 -11.97
C ARG A 272 -10.99 -4.68 -12.61
N GLY A 273 -12.25 -4.65 -12.18
CA GLY A 273 -13.32 -5.48 -12.74
C GLY A 273 -13.45 -6.84 -12.08
N PHE A 274 -12.94 -7.02 -10.86
CA PHE A 274 -13.08 -8.25 -10.10
C PHE A 274 -14.28 -8.19 -9.15
N ASN A 275 -14.90 -9.35 -8.91
CA ASN A 275 -15.87 -9.50 -7.82
C ASN A 275 -15.13 -9.49 -6.48
N VAL A 276 -15.39 -8.49 -5.64
CA VAL A 276 -14.69 -8.33 -4.36
C VAL A 276 -15.66 -8.47 -3.19
N VAL A 277 -15.32 -9.34 -2.23
CA VAL A 277 -16.08 -9.50 -0.99
C VAL A 277 -15.20 -9.22 0.22
N VAL A 278 -15.70 -8.39 1.13
CA VAL A 278 -15.00 -8.03 2.36
C VAL A 278 -15.67 -8.64 3.58
N ASP A 279 -14.85 -9.29 4.41
CA ASP A 279 -15.24 -9.74 5.74
C ASP A 279 -14.01 -9.91 6.64
N ARG A 280 -14.15 -9.55 7.93
CA ARG A 280 -13.13 -9.80 8.96
C ARG A 280 -12.80 -11.30 9.09
N ASP A 281 -13.78 -12.16 8.81
CA ASP A 281 -13.63 -13.60 8.68
C ASP A 281 -13.60 -14.01 7.20
N ARG A 282 -12.40 -14.34 6.70
CA ARG A 282 -12.21 -14.68 5.28
C ARG A 282 -12.95 -15.94 4.87
N ALA A 283 -13.20 -16.88 5.79
CA ALA A 283 -13.98 -18.07 5.46
C ALA A 283 -15.43 -17.70 5.18
N ARG A 284 -15.99 -16.73 5.91
CA ARG A 284 -17.33 -16.19 5.66
C ARG A 284 -17.38 -15.37 4.37
N ALA A 285 -16.37 -14.55 4.09
CA ALA A 285 -16.25 -13.85 2.80
C ALA A 285 -16.27 -14.85 1.62
N LEU A 286 -15.46 -15.91 1.72
CA LEU A 286 -15.39 -16.95 0.70
C LEU A 286 -16.75 -17.64 0.47
N SER A 287 -17.39 -18.10 1.53
CA SER A 287 -18.72 -18.72 1.42
C SER A 287 -19.79 -17.77 0.86
N TYR A 288 -19.64 -16.46 1.06
CA TYR A 288 -20.55 -15.47 0.48
C TYR A 288 -20.25 -15.25 -1.00
N LEU A 289 -18.98 -15.09 -1.38
CA LEU A 289 -18.51 -14.97 -2.75
C LEU A 289 -18.99 -16.15 -3.61
N GLU A 290 -18.79 -17.38 -3.13
CA GLU A 290 -19.22 -18.63 -3.78
C GLU A 290 -20.73 -18.69 -4.06
N ARG A 291 -21.56 -18.05 -3.22
CA ARG A 291 -23.02 -18.11 -3.32
C ARG A 291 -23.62 -16.96 -4.12
N THR A 292 -22.91 -15.85 -4.25
CA THR A 292 -23.46 -14.59 -4.77
C THR A 292 -22.84 -14.17 -6.08
N THR A 293 -21.71 -14.77 -6.47
CA THR A 293 -20.98 -14.43 -7.68
C THR A 293 -20.70 -15.68 -8.51
N ASP A 294 -20.54 -15.50 -9.82
CA ASP A 294 -20.16 -16.56 -10.76
C ASP A 294 -18.63 -16.67 -10.80
N CYS A 295 -18.01 -17.01 -9.66
CA CYS A 295 -16.58 -17.25 -9.57
C CYS A 295 -16.29 -18.76 -9.51
N ASP A 296 -15.21 -19.17 -10.18
CA ASP A 296 -14.72 -20.56 -10.16
C ASP A 296 -13.37 -20.70 -9.45
N ILE A 297 -12.76 -19.59 -9.02
CA ILE A 297 -11.55 -19.54 -8.21
C ILE A 297 -11.58 -18.32 -7.29
N ALA A 298 -11.10 -18.47 -6.06
CA ALA A 298 -11.00 -17.39 -5.10
C ALA A 298 -9.55 -17.04 -4.77
N ILE A 299 -9.26 -15.74 -4.63
CA ILE A 299 -7.95 -15.25 -4.21
C ILE A 299 -8.12 -14.43 -2.93
N SER A 300 -7.34 -14.75 -1.90
CA SER A 300 -7.37 -14.08 -0.61
C SER A 300 -6.18 -13.15 -0.45
N ASP A 301 -6.44 -11.84 -0.30
CA ASP A 301 -5.43 -10.83 0.00
C ASP A 301 -5.20 -10.75 1.53
N ASP A 302 -3.96 -11.01 1.96
CA ASP A 302 -3.54 -11.12 3.36
C ASP A 302 -4.28 -12.21 4.15
N GLY A 303 -4.38 -13.40 3.56
CA GLY A 303 -5.08 -14.56 4.14
C GLY A 303 -4.24 -15.46 5.06
N LEU A 304 -2.91 -15.27 5.12
CA LEU A 304 -1.99 -16.24 5.74
C LEU A 304 -2.25 -16.53 7.21
N GLN A 305 -2.70 -15.54 7.99
CA GLN A 305 -2.96 -15.68 9.42
C GLN A 305 -4.39 -16.18 9.72
N HIS A 306 -5.22 -16.41 8.70
CA HIS A 306 -6.60 -16.89 8.86
C HIS A 306 -6.65 -18.42 8.76
N SER A 307 -6.56 -19.09 9.90
CA SER A 307 -6.48 -20.57 9.96
C SER A 307 -7.79 -21.27 9.57
N GLY A 308 -8.93 -20.56 9.62
CA GLY A 308 -10.22 -21.07 9.15
C GLY A 308 -10.42 -20.97 7.64
N LEU A 309 -9.55 -20.26 6.92
CA LEU A 309 -9.60 -20.16 5.46
C LEU A 309 -8.97 -21.41 4.83
N ARG A 310 -9.74 -22.05 3.95
CA ARG A 310 -9.28 -23.12 3.07
C ARG A 310 -8.28 -22.57 2.06
N ARG A 311 -7.27 -23.37 1.72
CA ARG A 311 -6.17 -22.96 0.84
C ARG A 311 -5.64 -24.15 0.05
N ASP A 312 -5.57 -24.00 -1.26
CA ASP A 312 -5.03 -25.01 -2.18
C ASP A 312 -3.68 -24.60 -2.76
N PHE A 313 -3.41 -23.29 -2.76
CA PHE A 313 -2.14 -22.73 -3.19
C PHE A 313 -1.79 -21.54 -2.32
N GLU A 314 -0.60 -21.54 -1.71
CA GLU A 314 -0.11 -20.50 -0.81
C GLU A 314 1.07 -19.75 -1.43
N ILE A 315 0.92 -18.43 -1.55
CA ILE A 315 1.94 -17.51 -2.05
C ILE A 315 2.35 -16.58 -0.91
N ILE A 316 3.64 -16.54 -0.62
CA ILE A 316 4.22 -15.54 0.28
C ILE A 316 4.99 -14.51 -0.52
N VAL A 317 4.72 -13.25 -0.22
CA VAL A 317 5.38 -12.09 -0.83
C VAL A 317 6.10 -11.31 0.25
N GLU A 318 7.40 -11.12 0.10
CA GLU A 318 8.20 -10.28 0.98
C GLU A 318 8.89 -9.17 0.19
N ASP A 319 9.07 -8.01 0.81
CA ASP A 319 9.81 -6.93 0.18
C ASP A 319 11.31 -7.29 0.12
N ALA A 320 11.93 -7.19 -1.05
CA ALA A 320 13.32 -7.60 -1.27
C ALA A 320 14.33 -6.81 -0.42
N ASN A 321 14.01 -5.56 -0.11
CA ASN A 321 14.92 -4.64 0.56
C ASN A 321 14.68 -4.58 2.07
N ARG A 322 13.42 -4.57 2.51
CA ARG A 322 13.08 -4.70 3.95
C ARG A 322 13.35 -6.12 4.46
N ASN A 323 13.17 -7.11 3.60
CA ASN A 323 13.29 -8.52 3.92
C ASN A 323 12.55 -8.85 5.23
N PHE A 324 13.17 -9.59 6.16
CA PHE A 324 12.56 -9.93 7.45
C PHE A 324 12.88 -8.95 8.61
N GLY A 325 13.47 -7.79 8.32
CA GLY A 325 13.97 -6.83 9.34
C GLY A 325 14.90 -7.48 10.37
N ASN A 326 14.78 -7.10 11.64
CA ASN A 326 15.54 -7.70 12.75
C ASN A 326 15.12 -9.14 13.15
N GLN A 327 14.23 -9.79 12.40
CA GLN A 327 13.76 -11.16 12.63
C GLN A 327 13.11 -11.41 14.00
N LEU A 328 12.71 -10.35 14.70
CA LEU A 328 11.92 -10.46 15.92
C LEU A 328 10.43 -10.42 15.58
N PHE A 329 9.63 -11.04 16.44
CA PHE A 329 8.17 -10.95 16.37
C PHE A 329 7.68 -9.58 16.83
N LEU A 330 6.46 -9.23 16.43
CA LEU A 330 5.77 -8.06 16.97
C LEU A 330 5.69 -8.12 18.51
N PRO A 331 5.89 -7.00 19.23
CA PRO A 331 6.26 -5.68 18.76
C PRO A 331 7.75 -5.34 18.99
N ALA A 332 8.69 -6.30 18.91
CA ALA A 332 10.13 -6.01 18.90
C ALA A 332 10.74 -6.16 17.50
N GLY A 333 10.00 -6.74 16.56
CA GLY A 333 10.33 -6.82 15.15
C GLY A 333 9.09 -6.88 14.26
N PRO A 334 9.27 -6.96 12.95
CA PRO A 334 8.19 -6.89 11.98
C PRO A 334 7.48 -8.24 11.77
N LEU A 335 7.98 -9.35 12.33
CA LEU A 335 7.40 -10.67 12.06
C LEU A 335 6.03 -10.86 12.72
N ARG A 336 5.07 -11.26 11.89
CA ARG A 336 3.72 -11.72 12.26
C ARG A 336 3.62 -13.24 12.35
N ASP A 337 4.48 -13.94 11.61
CA ASP A 337 4.48 -15.40 11.54
C ASP A 337 5.91 -15.93 11.50
N ASN A 338 6.08 -17.23 11.70
CA ASN A 338 7.38 -17.87 11.70
C ASN A 338 7.98 -17.87 10.29
N MET A 339 9.24 -17.46 10.17
CA MET A 339 10.00 -17.53 8.91
C MET A 339 10.09 -18.94 8.35
N SER A 340 10.00 -20.00 9.17
CA SER A 340 9.95 -21.38 8.65
C SER A 340 8.78 -21.62 7.71
N LYS A 341 7.72 -20.82 7.77
CA LYS A 341 6.57 -20.89 6.88
C LYS A 341 6.94 -20.58 5.44
N THR A 342 7.93 -19.70 5.19
CA THR A 342 8.40 -19.37 3.83
C THR A 342 9.05 -20.55 3.12
N LYS A 343 9.43 -21.60 3.85
CA LYS A 343 9.97 -22.85 3.28
C LYS A 343 8.90 -23.88 2.92
N ASN A 344 7.67 -23.68 3.41
CA ASN A 344 6.57 -24.64 3.30
C ASN A 344 5.39 -24.06 2.51
N VAL A 345 5.65 -23.08 1.64
CA VAL A 345 4.65 -22.49 0.74
C VAL A 345 4.90 -22.96 -0.68
N ASP A 346 3.85 -22.93 -1.49
CA ASP A 346 3.93 -23.38 -2.89
C ASP A 346 4.76 -22.41 -3.73
N LEU A 347 4.67 -21.11 -3.40
CA LEU A 347 5.45 -20.08 -4.07
C LEU A 347 5.89 -18.98 -3.10
N PHE A 348 7.17 -18.64 -3.12
CA PHE A 348 7.74 -17.53 -2.38
C PHE A 348 8.31 -16.50 -3.37
N ILE A 349 7.89 -15.24 -3.23
CA ILE A 349 8.22 -14.16 -4.15
C ILE A 349 8.82 -12.99 -3.36
N TYR A 350 9.88 -12.41 -3.92
CA TYR A 350 10.33 -11.09 -3.50
C TYR A 350 9.68 -10.00 -4.35
N SER A 351 9.10 -9.00 -3.69
CA SER A 351 8.59 -7.79 -4.30
C SER A 351 9.69 -6.73 -4.35
N GLY A 352 9.99 -6.22 -5.56
CA GLY A 352 11.08 -5.28 -5.81
C GLY A 352 12.42 -5.97 -6.10
N ARG A 353 13.42 -5.19 -6.55
CA ARG A 353 14.79 -5.67 -6.75
C ARG A 353 15.62 -5.43 -5.48
N ALA A 354 16.39 -6.41 -5.05
CA ALA A 354 17.37 -6.23 -3.99
C ALA A 354 18.48 -5.29 -4.49
N LYS A 355 18.83 -4.26 -3.71
CA LYS A 355 20.07 -3.50 -3.97
C LYS A 355 21.28 -4.42 -3.75
N GLY A 356 21.74 -5.11 -4.80
CA GLY A 356 23.00 -5.88 -4.72
C GLY A 356 23.21 -7.03 -5.70
N GLU A 357 22.21 -7.49 -6.45
CA GLU A 357 22.41 -8.54 -7.47
C GLU A 357 22.55 -7.93 -8.88
N ASP A 358 23.50 -7.01 -9.03
CA ASP A 358 24.22 -6.82 -10.28
C ASP A 358 25.65 -7.33 -10.05
N ASN A 359 26.01 -8.41 -10.73
CA ASN A 359 27.24 -9.21 -10.62
C ASN A 359 27.26 -10.33 -9.58
N SER A 360 26.45 -11.36 -9.78
CA SER A 360 26.97 -12.72 -10.02
C SER A 360 25.82 -13.70 -10.05
N LEU A 361 25.59 -14.36 -11.18
CA LEU A 361 25.38 -15.81 -11.30
C LEU A 361 25.34 -16.15 -12.80
N ASN A 362 26.35 -16.93 -13.21
CA ASN A 362 26.35 -17.72 -14.45
C ASN A 362 25.34 -18.87 -14.35
#